data_AF-A0A7K2THX6-F1
#
_entry.id   AF-A0A7K2THX6-F1
#
_cell.length_a   1.000
_cell.length_b   1.000
_cell.length_c   1.000
_cell.angle_alpha   90.00
_cell.angle_beta   90.00
_cell.angle_gamma   90.00
#
_symmetry.space_group_name_H-M   'P 1'
#
loop_
_entity.id
_entity.type
_entity.pdbx_description
1 polymer ?
#
loop_
_entity_poly.entity_id
_entity_poly.type
_entity_poly.pdbx_seq_one_letter_code
_entity_poly.pdbx_strand_id
1 'polypeptide(L)'
;MREPWVRRGYDETRLWMRMPFSRANRSWLHEELGDRIRPDWNNTVRPGRWEIAKPHLRTLVEALANRFGEVHVYLEFSTTEQCHDKCQTAAGDDCTCSCRGEHHGGGTYWTQWQLVGEGVLVGPVGRVERHYIARPDNIGF
;
A
#
# COMPACT_ATOMS: atom_id res chain seq x y z
N MET A 1 -11.38 12.50 -9.59
CA MET A 1 -10.28 12.16 -8.68
C MET A 1 -9.01 12.68 -9.29
N ARG A 2 -8.22 13.49 -8.58
CA ARG A 2 -6.98 14.05 -9.13
C ARG A 2 -5.77 13.16 -8.84
N GLU A 3 -5.64 12.65 -7.61
CA GLU A 3 -4.49 11.83 -7.22
C GLU A 3 -4.85 10.35 -7.02
N PRO A 4 -4.00 9.41 -7.48
CA PRO A 4 -4.16 7.99 -7.19
C PRO A 4 -3.81 7.70 -5.73
N TRP A 5 -4.41 6.64 -5.19
CA TRP A 5 -4.10 6.18 -3.83
C TRP A 5 -4.18 4.67 -3.71
N VAL A 6 -3.43 4.15 -2.73
CA VAL A 6 -3.44 2.75 -2.29
C VAL A 6 -3.62 2.72 -0.78
N ARG A 7 -4.48 1.83 -0.28
CA ARG A 7 -4.66 1.56 1.14
C ARG A 7 -4.46 0.08 1.43
N ARG A 8 -3.63 -0.21 2.43
CA ARG A 8 -3.54 -1.51 3.07
C ARG A 8 -4.13 -1.39 4.47
N GLY A 9 -5.36 -1.88 4.62
CA GLY A 9 -6.01 -2.00 5.92
C GLY A 9 -5.45 -3.18 6.71
N TYR A 10 -5.50 -3.08 8.04
CA TYR A 10 -5.03 -4.15 8.92
C TYR A 10 -5.92 -5.40 8.75
N ASP A 11 -7.23 -5.22 8.94
CA ASP A 11 -8.22 -6.30 8.94
C ASP A 11 -8.72 -6.65 7.52
N GLU A 12 -8.31 -5.88 6.51
CA GLU A 12 -8.68 -6.12 5.12
C GLU A 12 -7.86 -7.26 4.51
N THR A 13 -8.44 -8.05 3.60
CA THR A 13 -7.73 -9.13 2.89
C THR A 13 -7.13 -8.68 1.56
N ARG A 14 -7.51 -7.49 1.08
CA ARG A 14 -7.10 -6.93 -0.20
C ARG A 14 -6.65 -5.49 -0.03
N LEU A 15 -5.71 -5.07 -0.88
CA LEU A 15 -5.41 -3.66 -1.08
C LEU A 15 -6.60 -3.00 -1.73
N TRP A 16 -6.91 -1.80 -1.28
CA TRP A 16 -7.86 -0.93 -1.95
C TRP A 16 -7.07 0.13 -2.71
N MET A 17 -7.47 0.42 -3.93
CA MET A 17 -6.85 1.51 -4.68
C MET A 17 -7.83 2.23 -5.58
N ARG A 18 -7.49 3.47 -5.92
CA ARG A 18 -8.09 4.18 -7.04
C ARG A 18 -7.02 4.90 -7.85
N MET A 19 -7.36 5.14 -9.10
CA MET A 19 -6.60 5.94 -10.05
C MET A 19 -7.58 6.66 -10.99
N PRO A 20 -7.14 7.70 -11.71
CA PRO A 20 -7.92 8.29 -12.80
C PRO A 20 -8.52 7.23 -13.73
N PHE A 21 -9.79 7.43 -14.10
CA PHE A 21 -10.49 6.47 -14.95
C PHE A 21 -9.89 6.43 -16.35
N SER A 22 -9.59 5.22 -16.82
CA SER A 22 -9.34 4.91 -18.22
C SER A 22 -9.91 3.55 -18.55
N ARG A 23 -10.38 3.38 -19.79
CA ARG A 23 -10.84 2.07 -20.30
C ARG A 23 -9.72 1.01 -20.29
N ALA A 24 -8.46 1.45 -20.34
CA ALA A 24 -7.28 0.58 -20.31
C ALA A 24 -6.80 0.23 -18.88
N ASN A 25 -7.49 0.68 -17.83
CA ASN A 25 -7.01 0.47 -16.45
C ASN A 25 -6.86 -1.01 -16.08
N ARG A 26 -7.77 -1.87 -16.54
CA ARG A 26 -7.69 -3.30 -16.26
C ARG A 26 -6.50 -3.96 -16.94
N SER A 27 -6.28 -3.70 -18.23
CA SER A 27 -5.16 -4.27 -18.98
C SER A 27 -3.83 -3.77 -18.42
N TRP A 28 -3.74 -2.47 -18.12
CA TRP A 28 -2.55 -1.89 -17.49
C TRP A 28 -2.23 -2.55 -16.13
N LEU A 29 -3.23 -2.84 -15.29
CA LEU A 29 -2.98 -3.57 -14.03
C LEU A 29 -2.40 -4.97 -14.27
N HIS A 30 -2.81 -5.68 -15.33
CA HIS A 30 -2.24 -6.97 -15.67
C HIS A 30 -0.81 -6.84 -16.21
N GLU A 31 -0.54 -5.83 -17.02
CA GLU A 31 0.81 -5.54 -17.55
C GLU A 31 1.82 -5.28 -16.41
N GLU A 32 1.43 -4.47 -15.42
CA GLU A 32 2.34 -4.07 -14.33
C GLU A 32 2.47 -5.12 -13.21
N LEU A 33 1.37 -5.82 -12.89
CA LEU A 33 1.32 -6.72 -11.72
C LEU A 33 1.38 -8.21 -12.09
N GLY A 34 1.34 -8.51 -13.39
CA GLY A 34 1.41 -9.85 -13.97
C GLY A 34 0.04 -10.47 -14.29
N ASP A 35 -0.01 -11.34 -15.29
CA ASP A 35 -1.26 -11.88 -15.84
C ASP A 35 -2.12 -12.67 -14.84
N ARG A 36 -1.50 -13.22 -13.79
CA ARG A 36 -2.19 -14.06 -12.80
C ARG A 36 -2.96 -13.27 -11.74
N ILE A 37 -2.85 -11.94 -11.73
CA ILE A 37 -3.61 -11.13 -10.79
C ILE A 37 -5.12 -11.19 -11.09
N ARG A 38 -5.94 -10.97 -10.06
CA ARG A 38 -7.40 -10.90 -10.19
C ARG A 38 -7.90 -9.53 -9.74
N PRO A 39 -7.63 -8.45 -10.49
CA PRO A 39 -8.07 -7.12 -10.11
C PRO A 39 -9.59 -7.08 -10.15
N ASP A 40 -10.21 -6.71 -9.05
CA ASP A 40 -11.66 -6.62 -8.94
C ASP A 40 -12.08 -5.16 -8.78
N TRP A 41 -13.08 -4.73 -9.53
CA TRP A 41 -13.63 -3.40 -9.36
C TRP A 41 -14.85 -3.49 -8.45
N ASN A 42 -14.70 -3.05 -7.20
CA ASN A 42 -15.78 -3.07 -6.24
C ASN A 42 -16.84 -2.03 -6.64
N ASN A 43 -18.03 -2.52 -7.01
CA ASN A 43 -19.21 -1.72 -7.32
C ASN A 43 -20.34 -1.89 -6.29
N THR A 44 -20.04 -2.48 -5.13
CA THR A 44 -21.03 -2.84 -4.10
C THR A 44 -20.92 -1.95 -2.86
N VAL A 45 -20.29 -2.44 -1.79
CA VAL A 45 -20.14 -1.75 -0.50
C VAL A 45 -18.96 -0.79 -0.62
N ARG A 46 -19.26 0.52 -0.59
CA ARG A 46 -18.32 1.64 -0.83
C ARG A 46 -17.72 1.62 -2.25
N PRO A 47 -18.56 1.77 -3.28
CA PRO A 47 -18.19 1.47 -4.65
C PRO A 47 -17.09 2.39 -5.20
N GLY A 48 -16.48 1.93 -6.28
CA GLY A 48 -15.62 2.70 -7.16
C GLY A 48 -14.13 2.53 -6.89
N ARG A 49 -13.69 1.44 -6.27
CA ARG A 49 -12.27 1.15 -6.02
C ARG A 49 -11.88 -0.16 -6.67
N TRP A 50 -10.60 -0.30 -6.99
CA TRP A 50 -10.03 -1.61 -7.28
C TRP A 50 -9.63 -2.31 -6.00
N GLU A 51 -9.77 -3.62 -5.99
CA GLU A 51 -9.27 -4.52 -4.96
C GLU A 51 -8.19 -5.42 -5.55
N ILE A 52 -7.01 -5.42 -4.93
CA ILE A 52 -5.79 -6.12 -5.40
C ILE A 52 -5.26 -6.99 -4.25
N ALA A 53 -4.60 -8.11 -4.53
CA ALA A 53 -4.03 -8.93 -3.45
C ALA A 53 -2.87 -8.19 -2.76
N LYS A 54 -2.77 -8.33 -1.42
CA LYS A 54 -1.75 -7.65 -0.59
C LYS A 54 -0.29 -7.80 -1.05
N PRO A 55 0.17 -8.96 -1.55
CA PRO A 55 1.56 -9.11 -1.99
C PRO A 55 1.99 -8.16 -3.11
N HIS A 56 1.05 -7.53 -3.82
CA HIS A 56 1.37 -6.58 -4.89
C HIS A 56 1.57 -5.15 -4.41
N LEU A 57 1.58 -4.87 -3.09
CA LEU A 57 1.61 -3.50 -2.57
C LEU A 57 2.75 -2.66 -3.18
N ARG A 58 3.97 -3.20 -3.19
CA ARG A 58 5.15 -2.53 -3.76
C ARG A 58 5.04 -2.28 -5.24
N THR A 59 4.86 -3.33 -6.01
CA THR A 59 4.75 -3.21 -7.47
C THR A 59 3.59 -2.30 -7.88
N LEU A 60 2.45 -2.35 -7.19
CA LEU A 60 1.30 -1.47 -7.44
C LEU A 60 1.63 -0.01 -7.16
N VAL A 61 2.26 0.28 -6.02
CA VAL A 61 2.61 1.67 -5.68
C VAL A 61 3.67 2.21 -6.64
N GLU A 62 4.70 1.44 -6.96
CA GLU A 62 5.75 1.82 -7.92
C GLU A 62 5.14 2.09 -9.30
N ALA A 63 4.29 1.20 -9.82
CA ALA A 63 3.60 1.38 -11.09
C ALA A 63 2.70 2.64 -11.10
N LEU A 64 1.98 2.91 -10.00
CA LEU A 64 1.16 4.12 -9.89
C LEU A 64 2.00 5.39 -9.81
N ALA A 65 3.08 5.39 -9.03
CA ALA A 65 3.99 6.52 -8.92
C ALA A 65 4.63 6.82 -10.29
N ASN A 66 5.11 5.79 -11.00
CA ASN A 66 5.66 5.92 -12.35
C ASN A 66 4.65 6.48 -13.35
N ARG A 67 3.39 6.05 -13.26
CA ARG A 67 2.34 6.46 -14.19
C ARG A 67 1.81 7.87 -13.93
N PHE A 68 1.70 8.27 -12.66
CA PHE A 68 0.99 9.49 -12.26
C PHE A 68 1.89 10.55 -11.60
N GLY A 69 3.19 10.29 -11.48
CA GLY A 69 4.18 11.16 -10.84
C GLY A 69 4.19 11.06 -9.31
N GLU A 70 3.04 10.79 -8.69
CA GLU A 70 2.95 10.48 -7.28
C GLU A 70 1.72 9.63 -6.94
N VAL A 71 1.77 8.96 -5.79
CA VAL A 71 0.65 8.19 -5.25
C VAL A 71 0.63 8.27 -3.72
N HIS A 72 -0.58 8.40 -3.18
CA HIS A 72 -0.80 8.40 -1.74
C HIS A 72 -0.92 6.97 -1.23
N VAL A 73 -0.17 6.62 -0.19
CA VAL A 73 -0.18 5.28 0.39
C VAL A 73 -0.57 5.33 1.86
N TYR A 74 -1.62 4.61 2.22
CA TYR A 74 -2.15 4.54 3.57
C TYR A 74 -1.95 3.12 4.13
N LEU A 75 -1.17 2.99 5.19
CA LEU A 75 -0.84 1.71 5.81
C LEU A 75 -1.34 1.68 7.25
N GLU A 76 -2.21 0.74 7.57
CA GLU A 76 -2.67 0.52 8.94
C GLU A 76 -1.80 -0.51 9.66
N PHE A 77 -1.50 -0.21 10.92
CA PHE A 77 -0.73 -1.02 11.84
C PHE A 77 -1.50 -1.21 13.15
N SER A 78 -1.26 -2.33 13.83
CA SER A 78 -1.77 -2.55 15.19
C SER A 78 -0.93 -1.78 16.21
N THR A 79 -1.54 -1.30 17.28
CA THR A 79 -0.82 -0.75 18.43
C THR A 79 -0.39 -1.84 19.42
N THR A 80 -0.85 -3.08 19.24
CA THR A 80 -0.67 -4.18 20.21
C THR A 80 0.04 -5.41 19.63
N GLU A 81 0.08 -5.59 18.30
CA GLU A 81 0.75 -6.72 17.66
C GLU A 81 2.26 -6.58 17.81
N GLN A 82 2.91 -7.50 18.51
CA GLN A 82 4.35 -7.45 18.73
C GLN A 82 5.12 -7.80 17.45
N CYS A 83 6.20 -7.07 17.19
CA CYS A 83 7.14 -7.45 16.14
C CYS A 83 7.95 -8.68 16.57
N HIS A 84 8.01 -9.69 15.71
CA HIS A 84 8.76 -10.93 15.95
C HIS A 84 9.74 -11.20 14.80
N ASP A 85 10.67 -12.14 14.99
CA ASP A 85 11.75 -12.45 14.05
C ASP A 85 11.27 -12.71 12.62
N LYS A 86 10.09 -13.33 12.45
CA LYS A 86 9.49 -13.55 11.12
C LYS A 86 9.21 -12.24 10.38
N CYS A 87 8.78 -11.20 11.08
CA CYS A 87 8.57 -9.87 10.50
C CYS A 87 9.92 -9.20 10.20
N GLN A 88 10.88 -9.32 11.13
CA GLN A 88 12.20 -8.72 10.97
C GLN A 88 13.00 -9.30 9.79
N THR A 89 12.75 -10.56 9.45
CA THR A 89 13.42 -11.29 8.35
C THR A 89 12.54 -11.45 7.12
N ALA A 90 11.33 -10.88 7.09
CA ALA A 90 10.41 -11.02 5.97
C ALA A 90 10.90 -10.23 4.75
N ALA A 91 10.74 -10.84 3.56
CA ALA A 91 11.06 -10.21 2.28
C ALA A 91 9.88 -9.43 1.66
N GLY A 92 8.63 -9.76 2.04
CA GLY A 92 7.42 -9.13 1.50
C GLY A 92 7.01 -7.85 2.26
N ASP A 93 5.92 -7.20 1.85
CA ASP A 93 5.54 -5.84 2.34
C ASP A 93 4.28 -5.79 3.21
N ASP A 94 3.86 -6.93 3.77
CA ASP A 94 2.63 -7.03 4.56
C ASP A 94 2.90 -6.92 6.08
N CYS A 95 3.65 -5.91 6.48
CA CYS A 95 3.98 -5.66 7.88
C CYS A 95 2.85 -4.91 8.61
N THR A 96 2.21 -5.51 9.62
CA THR A 96 1.14 -4.88 10.41
C THR A 96 1.47 -4.63 11.89
N CYS A 97 2.69 -5.00 12.32
CA CYS A 97 3.19 -4.89 13.70
C CYS A 97 3.06 -3.46 14.28
N SER A 98 3.13 -3.37 15.61
CA SER A 98 3.29 -2.12 16.36
C SER A 98 4.60 -1.41 16.12
N CYS A 99 5.60 -2.11 15.58
CA CYS A 99 6.85 -1.52 15.08
C CYS A 99 6.67 -0.66 13.83
N ARG A 100 5.49 -0.69 13.20
CA ARG A 100 5.13 0.13 12.04
C ARG A 100 6.12 0.02 10.86
N GLY A 101 6.77 -1.14 10.74
CA GLY A 101 7.76 -1.41 9.70
C GLY A 101 9.20 -1.02 10.05
N GLU A 102 9.48 -0.44 11.22
CA GLU A 102 10.82 0.05 11.60
C GLU A 102 11.88 -1.05 11.74
N HIS A 103 11.45 -2.28 12.01
CA HIS A 103 12.35 -3.45 12.10
C HIS A 103 12.12 -4.44 10.96
N HIS A 104 11.19 -4.16 10.06
CA HIS A 104 10.80 -5.09 9.01
C HIS A 104 11.91 -5.25 7.97
N GLY A 105 12.20 -6.49 7.59
CA GLY A 105 13.23 -6.81 6.59
C GLY A 105 14.62 -6.25 6.90
N GLY A 106 14.98 -6.06 8.17
CA GLY A 106 16.27 -5.47 8.58
C GLY A 106 16.31 -3.95 8.68
N GLY A 107 15.15 -3.27 8.67
CA GLY A 107 15.05 -1.82 8.98
C GLY A 107 15.11 -0.87 7.78
N THR A 108 15.04 -1.39 6.55
CA THR A 108 15.09 -0.61 5.30
C THR A 108 13.74 -0.47 4.62
N TYR A 109 12.65 -0.60 5.37
CA TYR A 109 11.30 -0.64 4.82
C TYR A 109 10.90 0.72 4.20
N TRP A 110 10.79 0.75 2.86
CA TRP A 110 10.43 1.92 2.03
C TRP A 110 11.30 3.18 2.20
N THR A 111 12.63 3.03 2.21
CA THR A 111 13.56 4.18 2.17
C THR A 111 13.28 5.17 1.02
N GLN A 112 12.64 4.70 -0.05
CA GLN A 112 12.22 5.47 -1.23
C GLN A 112 10.92 6.29 -1.05
N TRP A 113 10.15 6.09 0.02
CA TRP A 113 8.88 6.77 0.24
C TRP A 113 8.98 7.88 1.27
N GLN A 114 8.39 9.03 0.96
CA GLN A 114 8.37 10.14 1.90
C GLN A 114 7.19 9.99 2.85
N LEU A 115 7.46 9.89 4.16
CA LEU A 115 6.44 10.01 5.19
C LEU A 115 5.92 11.45 5.20
N VAL A 116 4.63 11.65 4.92
CA VAL A 116 4.01 12.99 4.86
C VAL A 116 2.92 13.18 5.92
N GLY A 117 2.59 12.13 6.66
CA GLY A 117 1.73 12.22 7.84
C GLY A 117 1.88 10.99 8.74
N GLU A 118 1.97 11.23 10.04
CA GLU A 118 1.76 10.21 11.07
C GLU A 118 0.46 10.56 11.79
N GLY A 119 -0.59 9.78 11.53
CA GLY A 119 -1.92 10.03 12.03
C GLY A 119 -2.20 9.20 13.26
N VAL A 120 -2.22 9.83 14.43
CA VAL A 120 -2.97 9.33 15.59
C VAL A 120 -4.47 9.45 15.27
N LEU A 121 -4.95 8.59 14.39
CA LEU A 121 -6.36 8.24 14.30
C LEU A 121 -6.50 6.92 15.06
N VAL A 122 -6.73 7.02 16.37
CA VAL A 122 -7.06 5.85 17.20
C VAL A 122 -8.45 5.39 16.80
N GLY A 123 -8.52 4.44 15.87
CA GLY A 123 -9.72 3.67 15.65
C GLY A 123 -10.08 2.89 16.93
N PRO A 124 -11.33 2.40 17.08
CA PRO A 124 -11.82 1.76 18.30
C PRO A 124 -11.05 0.50 18.74
N VAL A 125 -10.04 0.04 17.98
CA VAL A 125 -9.34 -1.24 18.14
C VAL A 125 -7.81 -1.11 18.17
N GLY A 126 -7.26 0.04 18.58
CA GLY A 126 -5.80 0.20 18.68
C GLY A 126 -5.11 0.04 17.32
N ARG A 127 -5.53 0.86 16.36
CA ARG A 127 -4.91 0.95 15.03
C ARG A 127 -4.28 2.32 14.84
N VAL A 128 -3.18 2.38 14.12
CA VAL A 128 -2.54 3.61 13.67
C VAL A 128 -2.32 3.54 12.17
N GLU A 129 -2.59 4.64 11.47
CA GLU A 129 -2.37 4.76 10.03
C GLU A 129 -1.14 5.65 9.75
N ARG A 130 -0.21 5.15 8.93
CA ARG A 130 0.86 5.97 8.34
C ARG A 130 0.47 6.35 6.91
N HIS A 131 0.68 7.62 6.57
CA HIS A 131 0.45 8.16 5.24
C HIS A 131 1.77 8.55 4.58
N TYR A 132 2.08 7.88 3.48
CA TYR A 132 3.22 8.15 2.63
C TYR A 132 2.80 8.78 1.30
N ILE A 133 3.70 9.53 0.71
CA ILE A 133 3.67 9.85 -0.72
C ILE A 133 4.88 9.16 -1.37
N ALA A 134 4.61 8.37 -2.40
CA ALA A 134 5.63 7.73 -3.22
C ALA A 134 5.75 8.49 -4.56
N ARG A 135 6.99 8.73 -5.00
CA ARG A 135 7.35 9.41 -6.26
C ARG A 135 8.45 8.64 -6.98
N PRO A 136 8.57 8.76 -8.33
CA PRO A 136 9.65 8.12 -9.09
C PRO A 136 11.08 8.59 -8.70
N ASP A 137 11.26 9.84 -8.25
CA ASP A 137 12.60 10.45 -8.14
C ASP A 137 13.30 10.31 -6.77
N ASN A 138 13.10 9.19 -6.08
CA ASN A 138 13.97 8.73 -4.98
C ASN A 138 14.84 7.52 -5.39
N ILE A 139 15.09 7.36 -6.70
CA ILE A 139 15.99 6.35 -7.25
C ILE A 139 17.41 6.93 -7.29
N GLY A 140 18.07 6.93 -6.13
CA GLY A 140 19.52 7.03 -6.05
C GLY A 140 20.12 5.64 -6.26
N PHE A 141 21.01 5.51 -7.24
CA PHE A 141 21.93 4.37 -7.38
C PHE A 141 22.81 4.20 -6.15
#